data_AF-A0A3D3Z9T7-F1
#
_entry.id   AF-A0A3D3Z9T7-F1
#
_cell.length_a   1.000
_cell.length_b   1.000
_cell.length_c   1.000
_cell.angle_alpha   90.00
_cell.angle_beta   90.00
_cell.angle_gamma   90.00
#
_symmetry.space_group_name_H-M   'P 1'
#
loop_
_entity.id
_entity.type
_entity.pdbx_description
1 polymer ?
#
loop_
_entity_poly.entity_id
_entity_poly.type
_entity_poly.pdbx_seq_one_letter_code
_entity_poly.pdbx_strand_id
1 'polypeptide(L)' 'MLEQVDPVEILRLIAVEKIAHAFVVPAVINILIQVNAKIPTDFSALRRMYYGASPIAEDLLMQAQATFGCSFTQL' A
#
# COMPACT_ATOMS: atom_id res chain seq x y z
N MET A 1 -14.34 -16.58 6.83
CA MET A 1 -13.30 -16.99 5.86
C MET A 1 -12.54 -15.73 5.51
N LEU A 2 -11.26 -15.63 5.86
CA LEU A 2 -10.44 -14.50 5.43
C LEU A 2 -10.24 -14.64 3.92
N GLU A 3 -10.80 -13.73 3.13
CA GLU A 3 -10.38 -13.56 1.74
C GLU A 3 -8.86 -13.37 1.75
N GLN A 4 -8.15 -14.20 1.00
CA GLN A 4 -6.70 -14.03 0.89
C GLN A 4 -6.43 -12.69 0.21
N VAL A 5 -5.55 -11.91 0.83
CA VAL A 5 -5.03 -10.69 0.22
C VAL A 5 -4.26 -11.11 -1.03
N ASP A 6 -4.71 -10.66 -2.20
CA ASP A 6 -3.95 -10.77 -3.45
C ASP A 6 -3.20 -9.45 -3.70
N PRO A 7 -1.90 -9.38 -3.40
CA PRO A 7 -1.14 -8.15 -3.56
C PRO A 7 -0.93 -7.76 -5.03
N VAL A 8 -0.93 -8.73 -5.95
CA VAL A 8 -0.76 -8.43 -7.39
C VAL A 8 -2.01 -7.76 -7.91
N GLU A 9 -3.18 -8.28 -7.55
CA GLU A 9 -4.45 -7.68 -7.94
C GLU A 9 -4.66 -6.30 -7.31
N ILE A 10 -4.27 -6.11 -6.04
CA ILE A 10 -4.31 -4.79 -5.40
C ILE A 10 -3.45 -3.77 -6.16
N LEU A 11 -2.20 -4.12 -6.50
CA LEU A 11 -1.33 -3.23 -7.27
C LEU A 11 -1.92 -2.90 -8.65
N ARG A 12 -2.46 -3.91 -9.34
CA ARG A 12 -3.14 -3.72 -10.63
C ARG A 12 -4.31 -2.75 -10.50
N LEU A 13 -5.17 -2.93 -9.49
CA LEU A 13 -6.33 -2.08 -9.24
C LEU A 13 -5.90 -0.64 -8.92
N ILE A 14 -4.86 -0.45 -8.11
CA ILE A 14 -4.33 0.89 -7.80
C ILE A 14 -3.98 1.65 -9.09
N ALA A 15 -3.27 1.00 -10.02
CA ALA A 15 -2.84 1.62 -11.26
C ALA A 15 -3.96 1.80 -12.29
N VAL A 16 -4.80 0.77 -12.48
CA VAL A 16 -5.85 0.74 -13.52
C VAL A 16 -7.04 1.59 -13.13
N GLU A 17 -7.54 1.45 -11.90
CA GLU A 17 -8.71 2.21 -11.42
C GLU A 17 -8.33 3.59 -10.90
N LYS A 18 -7.03 3.95 -10.98
CA LYS A 18 -6.49 5.24 -10.52
C LYS A 18 -6.93 5.56 -9.09
N ILE A 19 -6.74 4.58 -8.20
CA ILE A 19 -7.15 4.67 -6.79
C ILE A 19 -6.41 5.83 -6.11
N ALA A 20 -7.17 6.81 -5.60
CA ALA A 20 -6.61 7.95 -4.88
C ALA A 20 -6.42 7.71 -3.39
N HIS A 21 -7.23 6.83 -2.79
CA HIS A 21 -7.25 6.55 -1.35
C HIS A 21 -7.40 5.06 -1.09
N ALA A 22 -6.62 4.51 -0.15
CA ALA A 22 -6.71 3.10 0.23
C ALA A 22 -6.69 2.92 1.75
N PHE A 23 -7.37 1.87 2.23
CA PHE A 23 -7.34 1.44 3.63
C PHE A 23 -6.63 0.10 3.70
N VAL A 24 -5.54 0.04 4.46
CA VAL A 24 -4.64 -1.13 4.50
C VAL A 24 -4.09 -1.34 5.91
N VAL A 25 -3.78 -2.58 6.28
CA VAL A 25 -3.05 -2.87 7.53
C VAL A 25 -1.54 -2.86 7.27
N PRO A 26 -0.68 -2.62 8.29
CA PRO A 26 0.78 -2.59 8.12
C PRO A 26 1.37 -3.84 7.45
N ALA A 27 0.83 -5.03 7.73
CA ALA A 27 1.27 -6.26 7.08
C ALA A 27 1.06 -6.23 5.55
N VAL A 28 -0.05 -5.67 5.08
CA VAL A 28 -0.34 -5.54 3.65
C VAL A 28 0.56 -4.51 2.99
N ILE A 29 0.85 -3.39 3.67
CA ILE A 29 1.82 -2.39 3.18
C ILE A 29 3.16 -3.06 2.89
N ASN A 30 3.68 -3.86 3.82
CA ASN A 30 4.96 -4.56 3.64
C ASN A 30 4.92 -5.54 2.44
N ILE A 31 3.84 -6.31 2.29
CA ILE A 31 3.68 -7.23 1.15
C ILE A 31 3.65 -6.45 -0.17
N LEU A 32 2.91 -5.35 -0.25
CA LEU A 32 2.82 -4.53 -1.46
C LEU A 32 4.18 -3.94 -1.86
N ILE A 33 5.00 -3.50 -0.89
CA ILE A 33 6.38 -3.04 -1.16
C ILE A 33 7.20 -4.17 -1.79
N GLN A 34 7.17 -5.36 -1.20
CA GLN A 34 7.95 -6.51 -1.68
C GLN A 34 7.52 -6.98 -3.08
N VAL A 35 6.22 -6.95 -3.38
CA VAL A 35 5.69 -7.31 -4.70
C VAL A 35 5.98 -6.22 -5.72
N ASN A 36 5.82 -4.94 -5.36
CA ASN A 36 6.11 -3.81 -6.24
C ASN A 36 7.60 -3.77 -6.66
N ALA A 37 8.52 -4.20 -5.79
CA ALA A 37 9.93 -4.33 -6.15
C ALA A 37 10.21 -5.33 -7.29
N LYS A 38 9.30 -6.30 -7.52
CA LYS A 38 9.36 -7.28 -8.61
C LYS A 38 8.51 -6.86 -9.81
N ILE A 39 7.40 -6.18 -9.55
CA ILE A 39 6.41 -5.75 -10.54
C ILE A 39 6.08 -4.27 -10.29
N PRO A 40 6.87 -3.34 -10.85
CA PRO A 40 6.68 -1.92 -10.62
C PRO A 40 5.29 -1.44 -11.04
N THR A 41 4.65 -0.68 -10.17
CA THR A 41 3.27 -0.19 -10.31
C THR A 41 3.25 1.33 -10.37
N ASP A 42 2.37 1.89 -11.21
CA ASP A 42 2.14 3.34 -11.29
C ASP A 42 1.26 3.81 -10.12
N PHE A 43 1.85 4.57 -9.20
CA PHE A 43 1.16 5.18 -8.05
C PHE A 43 0.79 6.65 -8.26
N SER A 44 0.90 7.20 -9.48
CA SER A 44 0.69 8.64 -9.74
C SER A 44 -0.69 9.17 -9.31
N ALA A 45 -1.72 8.32 -9.29
CA ALA A 45 -3.06 8.67 -8.83
C ALA A 45 -3.22 8.58 -7.30
N LEU A 46 -2.36 7.82 -6.62
CA LEU A 46 -2.48 7.54 -5.20
C LEU A 46 -2.05 8.74 -4.36
N ARG A 47 -2.98 9.26 -3.56
CA ARG A 47 -2.77 10.47 -2.73
C ARG A 47 -2.58 10.14 -1.26
N ARG A 48 -3.28 9.13 -0.76
CA ARG A 48 -3.21 8.76 0.66
C ARG A 48 -3.50 7.29 0.94
N MET A 49 -2.72 6.71 1.84
CA MET A 49 -3.04 5.44 2.48
C MET A 49 -3.41 5.66 3.95
N TYR A 50 -4.55 5.11 4.35
CA TYR A 50 -4.97 5.02 5.74
C TYR A 50 -4.59 3.64 6.29
N TYR A 51 -4.03 3.60 7.49
CA TYR A 51 -3.65 2.35 8.14
C TYR A 51 -4.03 2.30 9.61
N GLY A 52 -4.18 1.09 10.15
CA GLY A 52 -4.56 0.89 11.55
C GLY A 52 -4.52 -0.59 11.93
N ALA A 53 -5.26 -0.95 12.98
CA ALA A 53 -5.37 -2.30 13.57
C ALA A 53 -4.07 -2.87 14.18
N SER A 54 -2.92 -2.25 13.96
CA SER A 54 -1.65 -2.54 14.64
C SER A 54 -0.70 -1.35 14.51
N PRO A 55 0.31 -1.21 15.41
CA PRO A 55 1.39 -0.24 15.19
C PRO A 55 2.15 -0.55 13.90
N ILE A 56 2.69 0.49 13.27
CA ILE A 56 3.63 0.38 12.15
C ILE A 56 5.02 0.76 12.65
N ALA A 57 6.04 0.02 12.22
CA ALA A 57 7.42 0.39 12.50
C ALA A 57 7.83 1.61 11.64
N GLU A 58 8.63 2.50 12.20
CA GLU A 58 9.01 3.76 11.56
C GLU A 58 9.75 3.55 10.23
N ASP A 59 10.65 2.56 10.19
CA ASP A 59 11.39 2.15 9.00
C ASP A 59 10.46 1.68 7.86
N LEU A 60 9.44 0.87 8.19
CA LEU A 60 8.43 0.43 7.23
C LEU A 60 7.60 1.62 6.72
N LEU A 61 7.24 2.56 7.58
CA LEU A 61 6.50 3.76 7.16
C LEU A 61 7.32 4.63 6.21
N MET A 62 8.60 4.87 6.52
CA MET A 62 9.51 5.60 5.65
C MET A 62 9.69 4.91 4.29
N GLN A 63 9.87 3.59 4.29
CA GLN A 63 9.98 2.82 3.06
C GLN A 63 8.69 2.89 2.24
N ALA A 64 7.52 2.81 2.90
CA ALA A 64 6.23 2.93 2.23
C ALA A 64 6.07 4.31 1.58
N GLN A 65 6.38 5.40 2.29
CA GLN A 65 6.34 6.75 1.74
C GLN A 65 7.24 6.90 0.50
N ALA A 66 8.47 6.37 0.56
CA ALA A 66 9.39 6.38 -0.57
C ALA A 66 8.91 5.52 -1.76
N THR A 67 8.24 4.39 -1.48
CA THR A 67 7.77 3.45 -2.51
C THR A 67 6.51 3.94 -3.21
N PHE A 68 5.53 4.41 -2.44
CA PHE A 68 4.20 4.74 -2.95
C PHE A 68 4.02 6.22 -3.30
N GLY A 69 4.93 7.10 -2.83
CA GLY A 69 4.89 8.53 -3.15
C GLY A 69 3.64 9.26 -2.64
N CYS A 70 2.98 8.73 -1.61
CA CYS A 70 1.71 9.25 -1.11
C CYS A 70 1.75 9.54 0.40
N SER A 71 0.74 10.25 0.91
CA SER A 71 0.61 10.53 2.34
C SER A 71 0.13 9.32 3.12
N PHE A 72 0.54 9.18 4.37
CA PHE A 72 0.08 8.12 5.27
C PHE A 72 -0.66 8.72 6.47
N THR A 73 -1.72 8.06 6.93
CA THR A 73 -2.50 8.49 8.10
C THR A 73 -2.91 7.28 8.92
N GLN A 74 -2.58 7.28 10.20
CA GLN A 74 -3.04 6.25 11.13
C GLN A 74 -4.49 6.56 11.56
N LEU A 75 -5.33 5.53 11.56
CA LEU A 75 -6.70 5.54 12.10
C LEU A 75 -6.76 4.87 13.46
#